data_AF-A0A438H0I4-F1
#
_entry.id   AF-A0A438H0I4-F1
#
_cell.length_a   1.000
_cell.length_b   1.000
_cell.length_c   1.000
_cell.angle_alpha   90.00
_cell.angle_beta   90.00
_cell.angle_gamma   90.00
#
_symmetry.space_group_name_H-M   'P 1'
#
loop_
_entity.id
_entity.type
_entity.pdbx_description
1 polymer ?
#
loop_
_entity_poly.entity_id
_entity_poly.type
_entity_poly.pdbx_seq_one_letter_code
_entity_poly.pdbx_strand_id
1 'polypeptide(L)'
;MAVADPFTLVFRWNIGQRKRPKDAYARLKQIARLQGKRLPPNPYPSAIKEIQAEERKYVRDRFFNPRYLKLWRDERGESSCDAGPNERRWLAIFLKWHAVGILSLFFFISEPEPQ
;
A
#
# COMPACT_ATOMS: atom_id res chain seq x y z
N MET A 1 10.81 37.70 10.60
CA MET A 1 11.60 36.48 10.38
C MET A 1 10.77 35.29 10.85
N ALA A 2 10.41 34.34 9.99
CA ALA A 2 9.60 33.19 10.39
C ALA A 2 10.46 32.24 11.25
N VAL A 3 10.16 32.15 12.55
CA VAL A 3 10.78 31.17 13.44
C VAL A 3 10.19 29.82 13.08
N ALA A 4 11.02 28.89 12.61
CA ALA A 4 10.56 27.55 12.30
C ALA A 4 10.01 26.88 13.56
N ASP A 5 8.78 26.38 13.48
CA ASP A 5 8.12 25.68 14.57
C ASP A 5 8.96 24.46 15.01
N PRO A 6 9.12 24.21 16.32
CA PRO A 6 9.95 23.12 16.84
C PRO A 6 9.53 21.73 16.34
N PHE A 7 8.24 21.48 16.10
CA PHE A 7 7.76 20.25 15.48
C PHE A 7 8.26 20.11 14.05
N THR A 8 8.31 21.19 13.28
CA THR A 8 8.83 21.15 11.90
C THR A 8 10.33 20.87 11.86
N LEU A 9 11.10 21.35 12.85
CA LEU A 9 12.52 21.07 12.99
C LEU A 9 12.78 19.62 13.39
N VAL A 10 12.03 19.10 14.37
CA VAL A 10 12.11 17.69 14.79
C VAL A 10 11.73 16.76 13.63
N PHE A 11 10.66 17.08 12.91
CA PHE A 11 10.22 16.31 11.75
C PHE A 11 11.27 16.33 10.63
N ARG A 12 11.85 17.49 10.34
CA ARG A 12 12.92 17.64 9.34
C ARG A 12 14.19 16.88 9.71
N TRP A 13 14.58 16.95 10.98
CA TRP A 13 15.70 16.19 11.52
C TRP A 13 15.45 14.68 11.40
N ASN A 14 14.26 14.21 11.79
CA ASN A 14 13.88 12.79 11.69
C ASN A 14 13.90 12.30 10.22
N ILE A 15 13.38 13.10 9.29
CA ILE A 15 13.46 12.81 7.86
C ILE A 15 14.91 12.74 7.37
N GLY A 16 15.75 13.69 7.78
CA GLY A 16 17.17 13.71 7.41
C GLY A 16 17.92 12.48 7.94
N GLN A 17 17.71 12.13 9.21
CA GLN A 17 18.31 10.95 9.85
C GLN A 17 17.93 9.64 9.16
N ARG A 18 16.70 9.53 8.66
CA ARG A 18 16.23 8.32 7.93
C ARG A 18 16.69 8.24 6.48
N LYS A 19 16.97 9.38 5.84
CA LYS A 19 17.40 9.44 4.43
C LYS A 19 18.88 9.14 4.24
N ARG A 20 19.74 9.76 5.06
CA ARG A 20 21.21 9.61 5.01
C ARG A 20 21.70 8.14 4.94
N PRO A 21 21.27 7.22 5.82
CA PRO A 21 21.73 5.82 5.77
C PRO A 21 21.25 5.08 4.51
N LYS A 22 20.08 5.43 3.98
CA LYS A 22 19.53 4.82 2.76
C LYS A 22 20.34 5.22 1.52
N ASP A 23 20.72 6.50 1.44
CA ASP A 23 21.51 7.02 0.33
C ASP A 23 22.93 6.44 0.32
N ALA A 24 23.54 6.30 1.51
CA ALA A 24 24.84 5.63 1.66
C ALA A 24 24.78 4.17 1.19
N TYR A 25 23.74 3.42 1.58
CA TYR A 25 23.55 2.04 1.12
C TYR A 25 23.27 1.94 -0.38
N ALA A 26 22.51 2.90 -0.95
CA ALA A 26 22.25 2.95 -2.39
C ALA A 26 23.54 3.16 -3.20
N ARG A 27 24.43 4.04 -2.76
CA ARG A 27 25.76 4.24 -3.37
C ARG A 27 26.62 2.97 -3.27
N LEU A 28 26.63 2.34 -2.10
CA LEU A 28 27.36 1.10 -1.89
C LEU A 28 26.85 -0.02 -2.82
N LYS A 29 25.53 -0.10 -3.05
CA LYS A 29 24.92 -1.04 -4.00
C LYS A 29 25.37 -0.79 -5.44
N GLN A 30 25.51 0.47 -5.86
CA GLN A 30 26.02 0.81 -7.18
C GLN A 30 27.47 0.34 -7.35
N ILE A 31 28.33 0.62 -6.36
CA ILE A 31 29.74 0.20 -6.37
C ILE A 31 29.84 -1.32 -6.42
N ALA A 32 29.10 -2.06 -5.60
CA ALA A 32 29.12 -3.52 -5.59
C ALA A 32 28.68 -4.14 -6.92
N ARG A 33 27.67 -3.55 -7.59
CA ARG A 33 27.21 -3.96 -8.92
C ARG A 33 28.28 -3.76 -9.98
N LEU A 34 28.93 -2.59 -9.99
CA LEU A 34 30.03 -2.29 -10.92
C LEU A 34 31.22 -3.23 -10.72
N GLN A 35 31.49 -3.63 -9.48
CA GLN A 35 32.57 -4.56 -9.15
C GLN A 35 32.20 -6.04 -9.36
N GLY A 36 30.95 -6.36 -9.71
CA GLY A 36 30.48 -7.74 -9.83
C GLY A 36 30.46 -8.52 -8.50
N LYS A 37 30.59 -7.85 -7.35
CA LYS A 37 30.61 -8.47 -6.02
C LYS A 37 29.20 -8.60 -5.47
N ARG A 38 28.99 -9.65 -4.65
CA ARG A 38 27.73 -9.82 -3.93
C ARG A 38 27.51 -8.61 -3.01
N LEU A 39 26.30 -8.07 -3.05
CA LEU A 39 25.92 -6.95 -2.19
C LEU A 39 26.04 -7.34 -0.71
N PRO A 40 26.67 -6.51 0.14
CA PRO A 40 26.61 -6.72 1.57
C PRO A 40 25.16 -6.51 2.07
N PRO A 41 24.75 -7.23 3.12
CA PRO A 41 23.43 -7.10 3.70
C PRO A 41 23.19 -5.68 4.21
N ASN A 42 21.95 -5.21 4.08
CA ASN A 42 21.57 -3.86 4.50
C ASN A 42 21.77 -3.68 6.02
N PRO A 43 22.63 -2.75 6.46
CA PRO A 43 22.93 -2.53 7.88
C PRO A 43 21.75 -1.91 8.66
N TYR A 44 20.73 -1.38 7.99
CA TYR A 44 19.53 -0.82 8.62
C TYR A 44 18.27 -1.48 8.06
N PRO A 45 17.95 -2.72 8.50
CA PRO A 45 16.67 -3.33 8.19
C PRO A 45 15.54 -2.42 8.68
N SER A 46 14.52 -2.23 7.85
CA SER A 46 13.28 -1.59 8.32
C SER A 46 12.58 -2.55 9.27
N ALA A 47 12.02 -2.06 10.37
CA ALA A 47 11.24 -2.86 11.32
C ALA A 47 10.18 -3.74 10.62
N ILE A 48 9.55 -3.24 9.56
CA ILE A 48 8.59 -4.00 8.73
C ILE A 48 9.22 -5.26 8.12
N LYS A 49 10.49 -5.21 7.70
CA LYS A 49 11.19 -6.35 7.10
C LYS A 49 11.58 -7.39 8.14
N GLU A 50 11.83 -6.98 9.37
CA GLU A 50 12.08 -7.89 10.50
C GLU A 50 10.79 -8.63 10.85
N ILE A 51 9.68 -7.89 10.99
CA ILE A 51 8.34 -8.47 11.19
C ILE A 51 7.98 -9.41 10.04
N GLN A 52 8.20 -9.00 8.78
CA GLN A 52 7.94 -9.87 7.63
C GLN A 52 8.81 -11.14 7.64
N ALA A 53 10.07 -11.06 8.09
CA ALA A 53 10.93 -12.23 8.17
C ALA A 53 10.45 -13.23 9.21
N GLU A 54 10.00 -12.73 10.36
CA GLU A 54 9.40 -13.51 11.42
C GLU A 54 8.07 -14.15 11.00
N GLU A 55 7.18 -13.36 10.37
CA GLU A 55 5.87 -13.83 9.91
C GLU A 55 5.95 -14.80 8.73
N ARG A 56 6.94 -14.66 7.85
CA ARG A 56 7.14 -15.55 6.68
C ARG A 56 7.21 -17.02 7.06
N LYS A 57 7.74 -17.33 8.24
CA LYS A 57 7.76 -18.69 8.81
C LYS A 57 6.35 -19.29 8.90
N TYR A 58 5.35 -18.47 9.19
CA TYR A 58 3.97 -18.89 9.42
C TYR A 58 3.04 -18.60 8.24
N VAL A 59 3.54 -17.95 7.17
CA VAL A 59 2.73 -17.70 5.95
C VAL A 59 2.36 -19.03 5.28
N ARG A 60 3.33 -19.93 5.11
CA ARG A 60 3.10 -21.23 4.45
C ARG A 60 2.04 -22.03 5.21
N ASP A 61 2.17 -22.12 6.53
CA ASP A 61 1.23 -22.92 7.33
C ASP A 61 -0.19 -22.33 7.33
N ARG A 62 -0.36 -21.00 7.32
CA ARG A 62 -1.68 -20.36 7.23
C ARG A 62 -2.46 -20.74 5.96
N PHE A 63 -1.77 -20.83 4.83
CA PHE A 63 -2.41 -21.09 3.53
C PHE A 63 -2.48 -22.58 3.17
N PHE A 64 -1.55 -23.40 3.65
CA PHE A 64 -1.45 -24.81 3.22
C PHE A 64 -1.84 -25.82 4.30
N ASN A 65 -1.99 -25.41 5.57
CA ASN A 65 -2.44 -26.33 6.60
C ASN A 65 -3.94 -26.62 6.44
N PRO A 66 -4.34 -27.88 6.28
CA PRO A 66 -5.74 -28.26 6.08
C PRO A 66 -6.62 -27.86 7.27
N ARG A 67 -6.06 -27.74 8.48
CA ARG A 67 -6.80 -27.31 9.68
C ARG A 67 -7.22 -25.85 9.59
N TYR A 68 -6.33 -24.95 9.18
CA TYR A 68 -6.65 -23.53 9.00
C TYR A 68 -7.55 -23.31 7.79
N LEU A 69 -7.35 -24.05 6.70
CA LEU A 69 -8.25 -24.01 5.54
C LEU A 69 -9.66 -24.49 5.89
N LYS A 70 -9.78 -25.50 6.77
CA LYS A 70 -11.06 -25.99 7.27
C LYS A 70 -11.73 -24.94 8.16
N LEU A 71 -11.01 -24.38 9.14
CA LEU A 71 -11.50 -23.29 9.99
C LEU A 71 -11.94 -22.06 9.17
N TRP A 72 -11.14 -21.62 8.19
CA TRP A 72 -11.49 -20.50 7.32
C TRP A 72 -12.66 -20.82 6.36
N ARG A 73 -12.83 -22.09 5.99
CA ARG A 73 -13.97 -22.56 5.20
C ARG A 73 -15.23 -22.65 6.06
N ASP A 74 -15.10 -23.05 7.31
CA ASP A 74 -16.18 -23.16 8.29
C ASP A 74 -16.61 -21.76 8.79
N GLU A 75 -15.69 -20.81 8.97
CA GLU A 75 -16.00 -19.38 9.16
C GLU A 75 -16.70 -18.77 7.94
N ARG A 76 -16.43 -19.29 6.74
CA ARG A 76 -17.18 -18.97 5.51
C ARG A 76 -18.35 -19.93 5.26
N GLY A 77 -18.71 -20.74 6.26
CA GLY A 77 -19.46 -21.99 6.17
C GLY A 77 -20.90 -21.96 5.61
N GLU A 78 -21.39 -20.87 5.05
CA GLU A 78 -22.80 -20.72 4.65
C GLU A 78 -22.97 -19.97 3.31
N SER A 79 -21.96 -19.99 2.43
CA SER A 79 -22.02 -19.33 1.11
C SER A 79 -21.91 -20.29 -0.08
N SER A 80 -22.42 -21.53 0.06
CA SER A 80 -22.62 -22.41 -1.09
C SER A 80 -24.01 -22.33 -1.73
N CYS A 81 -24.92 -21.49 -1.19
CA CYS A 81 -26.21 -21.18 -1.83
C CYS A 81 -26.61 -19.70 -1.82
N ASP A 82 -26.10 -18.85 -0.93
CA ASP A 82 -26.47 -17.43 -0.94
C ASP A 82 -25.37 -16.57 -1.55
N ALA A 83 -25.59 -16.18 -2.82
CA ALA A 83 -24.93 -15.02 -3.40
C ALA A 83 -25.32 -13.77 -2.60
N GLY A 84 -24.55 -13.47 -1.55
CA GLY A 84 -24.79 -12.32 -0.68
C GLY A 84 -24.83 -10.99 -1.46
N PRO A 85 -25.58 -9.97 -0.98
CA PRO A 85 -25.92 -8.74 -1.72
C PRO A 85 -24.76 -7.73 -1.80
N ASN A 86 -23.52 -8.20 -1.99
CA ASN A 86 -22.31 -7.41 -1.80
C ASN A 86 -21.69 -6.97 -3.12
N GLU A 87 -21.95 -7.66 -4.22
CA GLU A 87 -21.51 -7.26 -5.57
C GLU A 87 -22.41 -6.16 -6.15
N ARG A 88 -23.72 -6.18 -5.83
CA ARG A 88 -24.66 -5.12 -6.19
C ARG A 88 -24.37 -3.82 -5.47
N ARG A 89 -23.70 -3.86 -4.31
CA ARG A 89 -23.36 -2.68 -3.52
C ARG A 89 -22.21 -1.89 -4.15
N TRP A 90 -21.18 -2.58 -4.65
CA TRP A 90 -20.11 -1.95 -5.42
C TRP A 90 -20.60 -1.45 -6.77
N LEU A 91 -21.44 -2.23 -7.48
CA LEU A 91 -22.09 -1.76 -8.70
C LEU A 91 -23.02 -0.59 -8.44
N ALA A 92 -23.78 -0.55 -7.33
CA ALA A 92 -24.63 0.58 -6.98
C ALA A 92 -23.83 1.81 -6.53
N ILE A 93 -22.70 1.64 -5.86
CA ILE A 93 -21.76 2.74 -5.55
C ILE A 93 -21.13 3.27 -6.84
N PHE A 94 -20.73 2.37 -7.76
CA PHE A 94 -20.17 2.72 -9.05
C PHE A 94 -21.19 3.40 -9.97
N LEU A 95 -22.44 2.91 -10.02
CA LEU A 95 -23.55 3.55 -10.73
C LEU A 95 -23.96 4.89 -10.09
N LYS A 96 -23.92 5.01 -8.75
CA LYS A 96 -24.13 6.31 -8.07
C LYS A 96 -23.01 7.29 -8.39
N TRP A 97 -21.76 6.84 -8.42
CA TRP A 97 -20.61 7.67 -8.81
C TRP A 97 -20.68 8.08 -10.29
N HIS A 98 -21.10 7.17 -11.18
CA HIS A 98 -21.32 7.49 -12.59
C HIS A 98 -22.54 8.39 -12.81
N ALA A 99 -23.64 8.23 -12.07
CA ALA A 99 -24.81 9.12 -12.18
C ALA A 99 -24.48 10.54 -11.72
N VAL A 100 -23.68 10.69 -10.66
CA VAL A 100 -23.19 12.01 -10.20
C VAL A 100 -22.11 12.57 -11.13
N GLY A 101 -21.23 11.73 -11.69
CA GLY A 101 -20.17 12.15 -12.61
C GLY A 101 -20.66 12.48 -14.03
N ILE A 102 -21.65 11.77 -14.56
CA ILE A 102 -22.24 12.01 -15.89
C ILE A 102 -23.08 13.29 -15.89
N LEU A 103 -23.75 13.63 -14.78
CA LEU A 103 -24.42 14.92 -14.62
C LEU A 103 -23.43 16.11 -14.57
N SER A 104 -22.19 15.89 -14.15
CA SER A 104 -21.13 16.92 -14.19
C SER A 104 -20.52 17.10 -15.58
N LEU A 105 -20.50 16.06 -16.43
CA LEU A 105 -19.96 16.16 -17.80
C LEU A 105 -21.01 16.67 -18.80
N PHE A 106 -22.31 16.52 -18.53
CA PHE A 106 -23.37 17.01 -19.40
C PHE A 106 -23.67 18.51 -19.24
N PHE A 107 -23.30 19.12 -18.10
CA PHE A 107 -23.41 20.58 -17.92
C PHE A 107 -22.24 21.36 -18.53
N PHE A 108 -21.14 20.69 -18.89
CA PHE A 108 -19.93 21.33 -19.44
C PHE A 108 -19.87 21.33 -20.98
N ILE A 109 -20.86 20.76 -21.68
CA ILE A 109 -20.88 20.66 -23.16
C ILE A 109 -22.09 21.42 -23.78
N SER A 110 -22.88 22.15 -22.98
CA SER A 110 -24.06 22.90 -23.48
C SER A 110 -24.02 24.40 -23.16
N GLU A 111 -22.85 25.01 -23.08
CA GLU A 111 -22.72 26.48 -22.98
C GLU A 111 -22.51 27.04 -24.39
N PRO A 112 -23.50 27.69 -25.02
CA PRO A 112 -23.32 28.31 -26.33
C PRO A 112 -22.46 29.57 -26.18
N GLU A 113 -21.39 29.64 -26.99
CA GLU A 113 -20.53 30.81 -27.18
C GLU A 113 -21.35 32.10 -27.38
N PRO A 114 -21.21 33.12 -26.52
CA PRO A 114 -21.72 34.45 -26.81
C PRO A 114 -20.75 35.21 -27.72
N GLN A 115 -21.27 35.64 -28.88
CA GLN A 115 -20.65 36.56 -29.84
C GLN A 115 -20.47 37.96 -29.24
#